data_AF-A0A1M3HQZ7-F1
#
_entry.id   AF-A0A1M3HQZ7-F1
#
_cell.length_a   1.000
_cell.length_b   1.000
_cell.length_c   1.000
_cell.angle_alpha   90.00
_cell.angle_beta   90.00
_cell.angle_gamma   90.00
#
_symmetry.space_group_name_H-M   'P 1'
#
loop_
_entity.id
_entity.type
_entity.pdbx_description
1 polymer ?
#
loop_
_entity_poly.entity_id
_entity_poly.type
_entity_poly.pdbx_seq_one_letter_code
_entity_poly.pdbx_strand_id
1 'polypeptide(L)'
;MNGADLDKTSAFEHFVDLYCPSIYTAIARLTGLTDKKQLEDLTVTVFIDLWKNSHELFDETRPPALVYKILLLHVFTYLKKEGYEDRITMLQNTLPISPDHYTPILAADKEELKVALLRRLINLLKR
;
A
#
# COMPACT_ATOMS: atom_id res chain seq x y z
N MET A 1 27.55 7.10 5.44
CA MET A 1 26.54 6.02 5.51
C MET A 1 27.08 4.99 6.47
N ASN A 2 26.36 4.68 7.55
CA ASN A 2 26.77 3.68 8.53
C ASN A 2 26.52 2.27 7.98
N GLY A 3 27.28 1.26 8.41
CA GLY A 3 27.14 -0.12 7.92
C GLY A 3 25.72 -0.70 8.05
N ALA A 4 24.99 -0.32 9.10
CA ALA A 4 23.60 -0.75 9.32
C ALA A 4 22.60 -0.20 8.27
N ASP A 5 22.88 0.97 7.68
CA ASP A 5 22.02 1.54 6.62
C ASP A 5 22.20 0.78 5.30
N LEU A 6 23.42 0.33 5.01
CA LEU A 6 23.73 -0.49 3.84
C LEU A 6 23.03 -1.85 3.90
N ASP A 7 23.05 -2.50 5.06
CA ASP A 7 22.40 -3.81 5.27
C ASP A 7 20.88 -3.72 5.08
N LYS A 8 20.25 -2.65 5.58
CA LYS A 8 18.82 -2.41 5.43
C LYS A 8 18.43 -2.15 3.98
N THR A 9 19.20 -1.35 3.26
CA THR A 9 18.96 -1.08 1.84
C THR A 9 19.05 -2.37 1.02
N SER A 10 20.10 -3.17 1.21
CA SER A 10 20.24 -4.44 0.49
C SER A 10 19.14 -5.45 0.84
N ALA A 11 18.72 -5.53 2.10
CA ALA A 11 17.59 -6.37 2.50
C ALA A 11 16.28 -5.94 1.80
N PHE A 12 16.08 -4.63 1.62
CA PHE A 12 14.90 -4.11 0.94
C PHE A 12 14.96 -4.27 -0.58
N GLU A 13 16.14 -4.11 -1.20
CA GLU A 13 16.33 -4.44 -2.62
C GLU A 13 15.94 -5.89 -2.90
N HIS A 14 16.43 -6.82 -2.09
CA HIS A 14 16.05 -8.24 -2.20
C HIS A 14 14.55 -8.46 -2.00
N PHE A 15 13.94 -7.74 -1.05
CA PHE A 15 12.50 -7.77 -0.86
C PHE A 15 11.74 -7.27 -2.11
N VAL A 16 12.20 -6.18 -2.74
CA VAL A 16 11.61 -5.65 -3.98
C VAL A 16 11.68 -6.69 -5.08
N ASP A 17 12.84 -7.31 -5.30
CA ASP A 17 13.02 -8.33 -6.33
C ASP A 17 12.06 -9.50 -6.16
N LEU A 18 11.84 -9.93 -4.90
CA LEU A 18 10.95 -11.03 -4.58
C LEU A 18 9.46 -10.68 -4.75
N TYR A 19 9.05 -9.49 -4.29
CA TYR A 19 7.63 -9.12 -4.20
C TYR A 19 7.11 -8.29 -5.37
N CYS A 20 7.97 -7.66 -6.17
CA CYS A 20 7.57 -6.75 -7.24
C CYS A 20 6.63 -7.40 -8.27
N PRO A 21 6.91 -8.59 -8.81
CA PRO A 21 6.00 -9.22 -9.78
C PRO A 21 4.59 -9.47 -9.19
N SER A 22 4.53 -9.89 -7.92
CA SER A 22 3.28 -10.18 -7.22
C SER A 22 2.49 -8.91 -6.90
N ILE A 23 3.15 -7.86 -6.42
CA ILE A 23 2.54 -6.56 -6.13
C ILE A 23 2.02 -5.91 -7.40
N TYR A 24 2.85 -5.87 -8.45
CA TYR A 24 2.47 -5.33 -9.76
C TYR A 24 1.23 -6.02 -10.32
N THR A 25 1.24 -7.36 -10.31
CA THR A 25 0.11 -8.17 -10.81
C THR A 25 -1.14 -7.97 -9.96
N ALA A 26 -1.00 -7.90 -8.63
CA ALA A 26 -2.12 -7.66 -7.73
C ALA A 26 -2.74 -6.29 -7.98
N ILE A 27 -1.93 -5.25 -8.12
CA ILE A 27 -2.41 -3.90 -8.47
C ILE A 27 -3.19 -3.93 -9.78
N ALA A 28 -2.61 -4.49 -10.85
CA ALA A 28 -3.27 -4.58 -12.15
C ALA A 28 -4.62 -5.31 -12.08
N ARG A 29 -4.67 -6.44 -11.36
CA ARG A 29 -5.89 -7.20 -11.17
C ARG A 29 -6.93 -6.46 -10.34
N LEU A 30 -6.54 -5.75 -9.30
CA LEU A 30 -7.49 -5.08 -8.41
C LEU A 30 -8.02 -3.79 -9.02
N THR A 31 -7.15 -3.00 -9.66
CA THR A 31 -7.56 -1.74 -10.30
C THR A 31 -8.18 -1.92 -11.68
N GLY A 32 -7.84 -3.00 -12.39
CA GLY A 32 -8.23 -3.18 -13.80
C GLY A 32 -7.42 -2.31 -14.76
N LEU A 33 -6.34 -1.68 -14.29
CA LEU A 33 -5.47 -0.85 -15.11
C LEU A 33 -4.77 -1.67 -16.20
N THR A 34 -4.72 -1.10 -17.40
CA THR A 34 -3.97 -1.61 -18.55
C THR A 34 -2.83 -0.68 -18.97
N ASP A 35 -2.87 0.58 -18.52
CA ASP A 35 -1.79 1.54 -18.72
C ASP A 35 -0.56 1.13 -17.89
N LYS A 36 0.50 0.74 -18.60
CA LYS A 36 1.73 0.24 -17.99
C LYS A 36 2.38 1.29 -17.08
N LYS A 37 2.37 2.56 -17.47
CA LYS A 37 3.01 3.63 -16.70
C LYS A 37 2.27 3.89 -15.39
N GLN A 38 0.94 3.94 -15.43
CA GLN A 38 0.14 4.09 -14.21
C GLN A 38 0.30 2.91 -13.26
N LEU A 39 0.43 1.69 -13.79
CA LEU A 39 0.73 0.51 -12.99
C LEU A 39 2.09 0.58 -12.31
N GLU A 40 3.13 1.01 -13.05
CA GLU A 40 4.47 1.20 -12.51
C GLU A 40 4.47 2.28 -11.41
N ASP A 41 3.85 3.43 -11.66
CA ASP A 41 3.75 4.54 -10.71
C ASP A 41 3.06 4.11 -9.41
N LEU A 42 1.95 3.37 -9.50
CA LEU A 42 1.23 2.86 -8.33
C LEU A 42 2.04 1.78 -7.59
N THR A 43 2.74 0.91 -8.31
CA THR A 43 3.63 -0.12 -7.74
C THR A 43 4.78 0.51 -6.98
N VAL A 44 5.45 1.50 -7.56
CA VAL A 44 6.51 2.27 -6.91
C VAL A 44 5.99 2.97 -5.65
N THR A 45 4.79 3.55 -5.71
CA THR A 45 4.18 4.21 -4.56
C THR A 45 3.96 3.25 -3.38
N VAL A 46 3.51 2.02 -3.67
CA VAL A 46 3.39 0.95 -2.65
C VAL A 46 4.74 0.63 -2.03
N PHE A 47 5.80 0.45 -2.82
CA PHE A 47 7.14 0.16 -2.31
C PHE A 47 7.74 1.30 -1.50
N ILE A 48 7.49 2.56 -1.89
CA ILE A 48 7.92 3.73 -1.11
C ILE A 48 7.31 3.69 0.29
N ASP A 49 6.02 3.37 0.40
CA ASP A 49 5.37 3.28 1.71
C ASP A 49 5.81 2.03 2.49
N LEU A 50 6.10 0.91 1.83
CA LEU A 50 6.72 -0.25 2.48
C LEU A 50 8.11 0.09 3.04
N TRP A 51 8.92 0.86 2.32
CA TRP A 51 10.21 1.33 2.81
C TRP A 51 10.07 2.25 4.02
N LYS A 52 9.10 3.17 4.02
CA LYS A 52 8.84 4.04 5.19
C LYS A 52 8.42 3.23 6.42
N ASN A 53 7.75 2.11 6.22
CA ASN A 53 7.34 1.18 7.28
C ASN A 53 8.29 -0.02 7.40
N SER A 54 9.54 0.10 6.93
CA SER A 54 10.51 -0.99 6.88
C SER A 54 10.82 -1.63 8.24
N HIS A 55 10.74 -0.87 9.33
CA HIS A 55 10.88 -1.42 10.68
C HIS A 55 9.77 -2.44 10.96
N GLU A 56 8.51 -2.05 10.77
CA GLU A 56 7.35 -2.97 10.89
C GLU A 56 7.45 -4.11 9.87
N LEU A 57 7.89 -3.83 8.64
CA LEU A 57 8.01 -4.83 7.58
C LEU A 57 9.00 -5.97 7.93
N PHE A 58 10.12 -5.63 8.58
CA PHE A 58 11.15 -6.61 8.92
C PHE A 58 11.00 -7.18 10.33
N ASP A 59 10.27 -6.50 11.23
CA ASP A 59 10.01 -6.97 12.59
C ASP A 59 8.66 -7.68 12.76
N GLU A 60 7.72 -7.51 11.83
CA GLU A 60 6.40 -8.14 11.93
C GLU A 60 6.49 -9.66 11.74
N THR A 61 5.81 -10.40 12.61
CA THR A 61 5.66 -11.86 12.53
C THR A 61 5.02 -12.33 11.21
N ARG A 62 4.34 -11.42 10.48
CA ARG A 62 3.63 -11.72 9.21
C ARG A 62 3.78 -10.61 8.16
N PRO A 63 4.97 -10.44 7.54
CA PRO A 63 5.22 -9.40 6.53
C PRO A 63 4.20 -9.36 5.37
N PRO A 64 3.67 -10.50 4.86
CA PRO A 64 2.65 -10.48 3.80
C PRO A 64 1.37 -9.73 4.17
N ALA A 65 0.98 -9.70 5.45
CA ALA A 65 -0.21 -8.99 5.89
C ALA A 65 -0.03 -7.48 5.81
N LEU A 66 1.13 -6.97 6.22
CA LEU A 66 1.49 -5.55 6.09
C LEU A 66 1.55 -5.12 4.62
N VAL A 67 2.19 -5.94 3.77
CA VAL A 67 2.25 -5.72 2.32
C VAL A 67 0.86 -5.59 1.73
N TYR A 68 -0.02 -6.54 2.05
CA TYR A 68 -1.37 -6.54 1.52
C TYR A 68 -2.20 -5.34 2.01
N LYS A 69 -2.05 -4.96 3.28
CA LYS A 69 -2.69 -3.77 3.86
C LYS A 69 -2.26 -2.48 3.15
N ILE A 70 -0.95 -2.28 2.94
CA ILE A 70 -0.43 -1.10 2.24
C ILE A 70 -0.84 -1.11 0.76
N LEU A 71 -0.81 -2.27 0.11
CA LEU A 71 -1.24 -2.41 -1.28
C LEU A 71 -2.70 -2.00 -1.46
N LEU A 72 -3.61 -2.52 -0.63
CA LEU A 72 -5.03 -2.21 -0.74
C LEU A 72 -5.35 -0.75 -0.44
N LEU A 73 -4.64 -0.13 0.50
CA LEU A 73 -4.73 1.29 0.77
C LEU A 73 -4.52 2.12 -0.52
N HIS A 74 -3.45 1.80 -1.26
CA HIS A 74 -3.12 2.48 -2.52
C HIS A 74 -4.12 2.17 -3.64
N VAL A 75 -4.57 0.92 -3.75
CA VAL A 75 -5.61 0.51 -4.71
C VAL A 75 -6.91 1.28 -4.49
N PHE A 76 -7.46 1.29 -3.27
CA PHE A 76 -8.71 1.99 -2.99
C PHE A 76 -8.58 3.51 -3.14
N THR A 77 -7.43 4.07 -2.76
CA THR A 77 -7.15 5.50 -2.97
C THR A 77 -7.15 5.85 -4.45
N TYR A 78 -6.52 5.03 -5.29
CA TYR A 78 -6.52 5.19 -6.74
C TYR A 78 -7.94 5.09 -7.30
N LEU A 79 -8.67 4.01 -7.00
CA LEU A 79 -10.01 3.79 -7.52
C LEU A 79 -10.96 4.94 -7.17
N LYS A 80 -10.88 5.46 -5.93
CA LYS A 80 -11.69 6.60 -5.49
C LYS A 80 -11.33 7.86 -6.26
N LYS A 81 -10.04 8.13 -6.47
CA LYS A 81 -9.57 9.32 -7.19
C LYS A 81 -10.05 9.33 -8.65
N GLU A 82 -10.11 8.17 -9.28
CA GLU A 82 -10.55 8.01 -10.67
C GLU A 82 -12.08 7.78 -10.80
N GLY A 83 -12.81 7.71 -9.69
CA GLY A 83 -14.28 7.57 -9.68
C GLY A 83 -14.79 6.17 -10.03
N TYR A 84 -13.99 5.13 -9.79
CA TYR A 84 -14.35 3.73 -10.09
C TYR A 84 -15.19 3.07 -8.98
N GLU A 85 -16.35 3.65 -8.67
CA GLU A 85 -17.23 3.23 -7.57
C GLU A 85 -17.73 1.78 -7.66
N ASP A 86 -18.05 1.31 -8.87
CA ASP A 86 -18.47 -0.09 -9.10
C ASP A 86 -17.36 -1.07 -8.72
N ARG A 87 -16.11 -0.72 -9.03
CA ARG A 87 -14.94 -1.55 -8.69
C ARG A 87 -14.69 -1.55 -7.20
N ILE A 88 -14.81 -0.39 -6.55
CA ILE A 88 -14.72 -0.26 -5.09
C ILE A 88 -15.75 -1.19 -4.44
N THR A 89 -17.01 -1.07 -4.83
CA THR A 89 -18.12 -1.88 -4.30
C THR A 89 -17.88 -3.37 -4.51
N MET A 90 -17.46 -3.78 -5.71
CA MET A 90 -17.10 -5.17 -6.01
C MET A 90 -15.99 -5.67 -5.08
N LEU A 91 -14.91 -4.91 -4.91
CA LEU A 91 -13.79 -5.32 -4.06
C LEU A 91 -14.20 -5.39 -2.58
N GLN A 92 -15.02 -4.46 -2.09
CA GLN A 92 -15.54 -4.51 -0.71
C GLN A 92 -16.36 -5.77 -0.44
N ASN A 93 -17.11 -6.24 -1.43
CA ASN A 93 -17.93 -7.45 -1.31
C ASN A 93 -17.13 -8.74 -1.49
N THR A 94 -15.93 -8.68 -2.08
CA THR A 94 -15.12 -9.86 -2.44
C THR A 94 -13.97 -10.09 -1.47
N LEU A 95 -13.34 -9.02 -0.98
CA LEU A 95 -12.16 -9.13 -0.15
C LEU A 95 -12.54 -9.51 1.29
N PRO A 96 -11.91 -10.54 1.89
CA PRO A 96 -12.19 -10.98 3.25
C PRO A 96 -11.49 -10.08 4.28
N ILE A 97 -11.59 -8.76 4.14
CA ILE A 97 -10.97 -7.77 5.04
C ILE A 97 -12.07 -6.91 5.64
N SER A 98 -11.97 -6.61 6.94
CA SER A 98 -12.90 -5.71 7.59
C SER A 98 -12.93 -4.34 6.89
N PRO A 99 -14.11 -3.78 6.61
CA PRO A 99 -14.25 -2.44 6.06
C PRO A 99 -13.44 -1.37 6.82
N ASP A 100 -13.27 -1.51 8.13
CA ASP A 100 -12.52 -0.57 8.99
C ASP A 100 -11.08 -0.30 8.51
N HIS A 101 -10.50 -1.19 7.71
CA HIS A 101 -9.18 -0.99 7.13
C HIS A 101 -9.15 0.07 6.02
N TYR A 102 -10.24 0.23 5.26
CA TYR A 102 -10.32 1.12 4.10
C TYR A 102 -11.45 2.17 4.18
N THR A 103 -12.42 2.04 5.08
CA THR A 103 -13.50 3.04 5.28
C THR A 103 -13.00 4.47 5.50
N PRO A 104 -11.91 4.72 6.26
CA PRO A 104 -11.38 6.09 6.39
C PRO A 104 -10.89 6.70 5.07
N ILE A 105 -10.45 5.87 4.13
CA ILE A 105 -10.02 6.27 2.78
C ILE A 105 -11.25 6.66 1.95
N LEU A 106 -12.31 5.85 2.06
CA LEU A 106 -13.54 6.05 1.30
C LEU A 106 -14.36 7.23 1.83
N ALA A 107 -14.24 7.56 3.12
CA ALA A 107 -14.92 8.69 3.74
C ALA A 107 -14.21 10.05 3.56
N ALA A 108 -12.88 10.07 3.37
CA ALA A 108 -12.12 11.32 3.40
C ALA A 108 -12.02 12.03 2.03
N ASP A 109 -12.27 13.34 1.98
CA ASP A 109 -11.91 14.16 0.81
C ASP A 109 -10.38 14.27 0.66
N LYS A 110 -9.88 14.62 -0.53
CA LYS A 110 -8.43 14.58 -0.90
C LYS A 110 -7.49 15.18 0.15
N GLU A 111 -7.89 16.25 0.83
CA GLU A 111 -7.11 16.88 1.91
C GLU A 111 -7.21 16.14 3.25
N GLU A 112 -8.40 15.70 3.62
CA GLU A 112 -8.63 14.90 4.82
C GLU A 112 -7.93 13.54 4.74
N LEU A 113 -7.79 12.99 3.55
CA LEU A 113 -7.18 11.68 3.33
C LEU A 113 -5.66 11.75 3.52
N LYS A 114 -5.01 12.81 3.05
CA LYS A 114 -3.60 13.10 3.37
C LYS A 114 -3.42 13.31 4.88
N VAL A 115 -4.29 14.08 5.52
CA VAL A 115 -4.22 14.36 6.96
C VAL A 115 -4.50 13.10 7.79
N ALA A 116 -5.44 12.25 7.37
CA ALA A 116 -5.78 10.99 8.02
C ALA A 116 -4.65 9.97 7.88
N LEU A 117 -4.06 9.85 6.69
CA LEU A 117 -2.87 9.03 6.46
C LEU A 117 -1.71 9.51 7.33
N LEU A 118 -1.43 10.82 7.35
CA LEU A 118 -0.39 11.40 8.19
C LEU A 118 -0.67 11.17 9.69
N ARG A 119 -1.91 11.33 10.16
CA ARG A 119 -2.29 11.05 11.55
C ARG A 119 -2.15 9.58 11.91
N ARG A 120 -2.55 8.67 11.01
CA ARG A 120 -2.44 7.22 11.22
C ARG A 120 -0.97 6.79 11.27
N LEU A 121 -0.13 7.36 10.40
CA LEU A 121 1.33 7.17 10.42
C LEU A 121 1.93 7.71 11.73
N ILE A 122 1.58 8.92 12.16
CA ILE A 122 2.06 9.51 13.41
C ILE A 122 1.68 8.66 14.63
N ASN A 123 0.48 8.08 14.65
CA ASN A 123 0.04 7.24 15.77
C ASN A 123 0.71 5.87 15.80
N LEU A 124 1.14 5.35 14.64
CA LEU A 124 1.94 4.12 14.56
C LEU A 124 3.39 4.37 14.99
N LEU A 125 3.93 5.57 14.76
CA LEU A 125 5.29 5.97 15.18
C LEU A 125 5.42 6.32 16.68
N LYS A 126 4.31 6.38 17.42
CA LYS A 126 4.27 6.72 18.86
C LYS A 126 4.08 5.49 19.77
N ARG A 127 4.03 4.29 19.21
CA ARG A 127 4.03 3.01 19.94
C ARG A 127 5.39 2.37 19.81
#